data_AF-A0A661G3L9-F1
#
_entry.id   AF-A0A661G3L9-F1
#
_cell.length_a   1.000
_cell.length_b   1.000
_cell.length_c   1.000
_cell.angle_alpha   90.00
_cell.angle_beta   90.00
_cell.angle_gamma   90.00
#
_symmetry.space_group_name_H-M   'P 1'
#
loop_
_entity.id
_entity.type
_entity.pdbx_description
1 polymer ?
#
loop_
_entity_poly.entity_id
_entity_poly.type
_entity_poly.pdbx_seq_one_letter_code
_entity_poly.pdbx_strand_id
1 'polypeptide(L)' 'MTNVVNEEAFRTAWKEIDALHCPFAKALLGGHGDCRHAQRHYLAERIGIGCRDAAHQAVCSAFIRRTAP' A
#
# COMPACT_ATOMS: atom_id res chain seq x y z
N MET A 1 -2.59 -2.26 32.01
CA MET A 1 -1.47 -2.40 31.05
C MET A 1 -1.98 -1.95 29.69
N THR A 2 -1.76 -0.69 29.35
CA THR A 2 -2.27 -0.11 28.10
C THR A 2 -1.42 -0.65 26.96
N ASN A 3 -1.98 -1.54 26.16
CA ASN A 3 -1.33 -2.10 24.97
C ASN A 3 -1.33 -1.03 23.85
N VAL A 4 -0.69 0.10 24.13
CA VAL A 4 -0.33 1.12 23.14
C VAL A 4 0.95 0.58 22.50
N VAL A 5 0.83 -0.40 21.62
CA VAL A 5 1.86 -0.57 20.58
C VAL A 5 1.94 0.79 19.91
N ASN A 6 3.04 1.50 20.15
CA ASN A 6 3.19 2.93 19.86
C ASN A 6 2.66 3.22 18.45
N GLU A 7 1.48 3.83 18.36
CA GLU A 7 0.79 4.03 17.08
C GLU A 7 1.62 4.90 16.13
N GLU A 8 2.48 5.77 16.68
CA GLU A 8 3.45 6.53 15.92
C GLU A 8 4.55 5.63 15.36
N ALA A 9 5.09 4.69 16.15
CA ALA A 9 6.06 3.72 15.66
C ALA A 9 5.48 2.83 14.56
N PHE A 10 4.21 2.43 14.69
CA PHE A 10 3.49 1.70 13.64
C PHE A 10 3.36 2.55 12.37
N ARG A 11 2.89 3.81 12.50
CA ARG A 11 2.72 4.72 11.35
C ARG A 11 4.03 5.00 10.63
N THR A 12 5.13 5.16 11.36
CA THR A 12 6.47 5.38 10.80
C THR A 12 6.94 4.14 10.04
N ALA A 13 6.92 2.96 10.68
CA ALA A 13 7.30 1.71 10.02
C ALA A 13 6.41 1.42 8.80
N TRP A 14 5.12 1.73 8.88
CA TRP A 14 4.22 1.57 7.73
C TRP A 14 4.58 2.51 6.57
N LYS A 15 4.91 3.77 6.83
CA LYS A 15 5.35 4.73 5.78
C LYS A 15 6.65 4.30 5.12
N GLU A 16 7.59 3.74 5.87
CA GLU A 16 8.86 3.26 5.35
C GLU A 16 8.67 2.03 4.44
N ILE A 17 7.78 1.12 4.85
CA ILE A 17 7.50 -0.11 4.11
C ILE A 17 6.62 0.15 2.89
N ASP A 18 5.65 1.06 2.98
CA ASP A 18 4.70 1.42 1.91
C ASP A 18 5.18 2.64 1.09
N ALA A 19 6.49 2.79 0.92
CA ALA A 19 7.10 3.94 0.24
C ALA A 19 6.61 4.09 -1.22
N LEU A 20 6.26 2.99 -1.89
CA LEU A 20 5.67 2.97 -3.22
C LEU A 20 4.21 2.48 -3.16
N HIS A 21 3.36 3.19 -2.43
CA HIS A 21 1.94 2.83 -2.27
C HIS A 21 1.24 2.51 -3.60
N CYS A 22 0.51 1.38 -3.64
CA CYS A 22 -0.30 1.00 -4.80
C CYS A 22 -1.71 1.61 -4.69
N PRO A 23 -2.15 2.47 -5.62
CA PRO A 23 -3.49 3.07 -5.54
C PRO A 23 -4.62 2.05 -5.74
N PHE A 24 -4.31 0.85 -6.23
CA PHE A 24 -5.25 -0.28 -6.35
C PHE A 24 -5.14 -1.30 -5.21
N ALA A 25 -4.42 -0.98 -4.12
CA ALA A 25 -4.19 -1.89 -3.00
C ALA A 25 -5.48 -2.52 -2.46
N LYS A 26 -6.57 -1.76 -2.38
CA LYS A 26 -7.88 -2.27 -1.92
C LYS A 26 -8.43 -3.38 -2.81
N ALA A 27 -8.34 -3.23 -4.13
CA ALA A 27 -8.81 -4.25 -5.08
C ALA A 27 -7.93 -5.50 -5.01
N LEU A 28 -6.61 -5.33 -4.93
CA LEU A 28 -5.64 -6.42 -4.85
C LEU A 28 -5.72 -7.20 -3.53
N LEU A 29 -5.96 -6.52 -2.39
CA LEU A 29 -6.20 -7.16 -1.09
C LEU A 29 -7.52 -7.95 -1.08
N GLY A 30 -8.55 -7.45 -1.77
CA GLY A 30 -9.83 -8.13 -1.89
C GLY A 30 -9.87 -9.25 -2.93
N GLY A 31 -8.78 -9.52 -3.65
CA GLY A 31 -8.75 -10.53 -4.71
C GLY A 31 -9.54 -10.15 -5.97
N HIS A 32 -9.82 -8.87 -6.18
CA HIS A 32 -10.59 -8.35 -7.32
C HIS A 32 -9.71 -7.91 -8.49
N GLY A 33 -8.44 -8.34 -8.52
CA GLY A 33 -7.51 -8.03 -9.57
C GLY A 33 -6.13 -8.61 -9.28
N ASP A 34 -5.25 -8.52 -10.27
CA ASP A 34 -3.86 -8.91 -10.14
C ASP A 34 -2.96 -7.86 -10.79
N CYS A 35 -1.74 -7.73 -10.28
CA CYS A 35 -0.74 -6.80 -10.78
C CYS A 35 0.65 -7.40 -10.64
N ARG A 36 1.34 -7.60 -11.77
CA ARG A 36 2.71 -8.11 -11.80
C ARG A 36 3.73 -7.22 -11.07
N HIS A 37 3.42 -5.93 -10.87
CA HIS A 37 4.28 -5.00 -10.15
C HIS A 37 3.92 -4.88 -8.67
N ALA A 38 2.83 -5.48 -8.20
CA ALA A 38 2.44 -5.42 -6.81
C ALA A 38 3.37 -6.25 -5.91
N GLN A 39 3.61 -5.75 -4.70
CA GLN A 39 4.30 -6.47 -3.64
C GLN A 39 3.49 -6.37 -2.35
N ARG A 40 3.31 -7.51 -1.68
CA ARG A 40 2.71 -7.57 -0.35
C ARG A 40 3.79 -7.27 0.69
N HIS A 41 3.42 -6.45 1.66
CA HIS A 41 4.24 -6.21 2.84
C HIS A 41 3.43 -6.55 4.09
N TYR A 42 4.10 -7.12 5.09
CA TYR A 42 3.49 -7.59 6.32
C TYR A 42 4.09 -6.80 7.48
N LEU A 43 3.26 -6.11 8.25
CA LEU A 43 3.67 -5.42 9.47
C LEU A 43 2.74 -5.83 10.61
N ALA A 44 3.26 -6.65 11.52
CA ALA A 44 2.48 -7.37 12.52
C ALA A 44 1.31 -8.11 11.85
N GLU A 45 0.07 -7.81 12.23
CA GLU A 45 -1.14 -8.46 11.71
C GLU A 45 -1.72 -7.78 10.46
N ARG A 46 -1.11 -6.69 9.98
CA ARG A 46 -1.63 -5.91 8.84
C ARG A 46 -0.85 -6.22 7.57
N ILE A 47 -1.60 -6.34 6.47
CA ILE A 47 -1.07 -6.57 5.12
C ILE A 47 -1.25 -5.30 4.30
N GLY A 48 -0.15 -4.81 3.74
CA GLY A 48 -0.13 -3.70 2.78
C GLY A 48 0.21 -4.19 1.39
N ILE A 49 -0.13 -3.40 0.38
CA ILE A 49 0.28 -3.64 -1.01
C ILE A 49 0.94 -2.38 -1.57
N GLY A 50 2.24 -2.50 -1.83
CA GLY A 50 3.05 -1.52 -2.54
C GLY A 50 3.29 -1.92 -3.98
N CYS A 51 4.03 -1.09 -4.70
CA CYS A 51 4.50 -1.32 -6.05
C CYS A 51 6.02 -1.52 -6.05
N ARG A 52 6.51 -2.44 -6.87
CA ARG A 52 7.96 -2.68 -7.08
C ARG A 52 8.58 -1.74 -8.11
N ASP A 53 7.76 -0.99 -8.83
CA ASP A 53 8.17 -0.15 -9.94
C ASP A 53 7.55 1.24 -9.81
N ALA A 54 8.40 2.23 -9.54
CA ALA A 54 7.98 3.62 -9.36
C ALA A 54 7.40 4.24 -10.63
N ALA A 55 7.89 3.86 -11.82
CA ALA A 55 7.39 4.38 -13.09
C ALA A 55 5.97 3.87 -13.36
N HIS A 56 5.71 2.58 -13.12
CA HIS A 56 4.36 2.02 -13.24
C HIS A 56 3.42 2.58 -12.15
N GLN A 57 3.91 2.76 -10.92
CA GLN A 57 3.14 3.38 -9.84
C GLN A 57 2.70 4.81 -10.19
N ALA A 58 3.55 5.59 -10.85
CA ALA A 58 3.21 6.92 -11.35
C ALA A 58 2.08 6.87 -12.40
N VAL A 59 2.12 5.92 -13.34
CA VAL A 59 1.06 5.73 -14.34
C VAL A 59 -0.28 5.38 -13.68
N CYS A 60 -0.29 4.42 -12.75
CA CYS A 60 -1.48 4.03 -11.99
C CYS A 60 -2.04 5.21 -11.17
N SER A 61 -1.18 5.99 -10.55
CA SER A 61 -1.57 7.17 -9.77
C SER A 61 -2.16 8.27 -10.65
N ALA A 62 -1.58 8.49 -11.83
CA ALA A 62 -2.12 9.44 -12.81
C ALA A 62 -3.49 9.01 -13.33
N PHE A 63 -3.71 7.71 -13.54
CA PHE A 63 -5.01 7.18 -13.93
C PHE A 63 -6.08 7.45 -12.86
N ILE A 64 -5.85 7.06 -11.61
CA ILE A 64 -6.78 7.28 -10.49
C ILE A 64 -7.14 8.76 -10.32
N ARG A 65 -6.16 9.66 -10.44
CA ARG A 65 -6.41 11.11 -10.34
C ARG A 65 -7.34 11.65 -11.43
N ARG A 66 -7.38 11.01 -12.60
CA ARG A 66 -8.26 11.39 -13.72
C ARG A 66 -9.66 10.83 -13.59
N THR A 67 -9.84 9.75 -12.82
CA THR A 67 -11.11 9.02 -12.68
C THR A 67 -11.74 9.20 -11.30
N ALA A 68 -11.12 9.97 -10.41
CA ALA A 68 -11.70 10.32 -9.12
C ALA A 68 -12.91 11.26 -9.36
N PRO A 69 -14.10 10.95 -8.81
CA PRO A 69 -15.28 11.80 -8.91
C PRO A 69 -15.13 13.13 -8.19
#